data_AF-A0AAD9QAN8-F1
#
_entry.id   AF-A0AAD9QAN8-F1
#
_cell.length_a   1.000
_cell.length_b   1.000
_cell.length_c   1.000
_cell.angle_alpha   90.00
_cell.angle_beta   90.00
_cell.angle_gamma   90.00
#
_symmetry.space_group_name_H-M   'P 1'
#
loop_
_entity.id
_entity.type
_entity.pdbx_description
1 polymer ?
#
loop_
_entity_poly.entity_id
_entity_poly.type
_entity_poly.pdbx_seq_one_letter_code
_entity_poly.pdbx_strand_id
1 'polypeptide(L)'
;MTSNDMTSYVFGDKLLSTASLFPSYDSYVSHYLSPEASEFLSELYGYKGDFTESNDPATYIEYLKALFSELLDKNQRPRNGMSEIIEALVNSAKAYGAKLFAENKVISIEKFQAGFTLRTANLTVFAQKVVVATHPAAFMKVKGEVSEEIQGTSIFKSIKKHQAFKGAAVYTEAWWEKTRNDSSNISLKPRQKFVSNSNCMGTTLPYGGRGPNGEAVLHTMYMDGACSRKWGDILRISKSDVDRELKRTLEYKFRRKVPDPLDTVYQYWDEGAWHFQKPGYNYSLTEVSNWAKRPFPGQEIFLVGDAYNTFRGWTEGAILSANNALFEGWRVQEGRSLQRRTGDDVSWRKRLLDYSKDLASH
;
A
#
# COMPACT_ATOMS: atom_id res chain seq x y z
N MET A 1 -30.04 5.88 -3.34
CA MET A 1 -28.78 5.92 -4.11
C MET A 1 -27.95 4.72 -3.68
N THR A 2 -27.54 3.86 -4.60
CA THR A 2 -26.64 2.72 -4.29
C THR A 2 -25.21 3.23 -4.09
N SER A 3 -24.30 2.41 -3.53
CA SER A 3 -22.87 2.76 -3.42
C SER A 3 -22.24 3.06 -4.79
N ASN A 4 -22.71 2.39 -5.84
CA ASN A 4 -22.30 2.65 -7.21
C ASN A 4 -22.82 3.99 -7.73
N ASP A 5 -24.08 4.33 -7.44
CA ASP A 5 -24.62 5.64 -7.82
C ASP A 5 -23.87 6.78 -7.11
N MET A 6 -23.56 6.61 -5.81
CA MET A 6 -22.77 7.57 -5.03
C MET A 6 -21.36 7.76 -5.60
N THR A 7 -20.67 6.66 -5.88
CA THR A 7 -19.33 6.66 -6.48
C THR A 7 -19.36 7.32 -7.87
N SER A 8 -20.34 6.96 -8.71
CA SER A 8 -20.50 7.54 -10.05
C SER A 8 -20.76 9.04 -10.01
N TYR A 9 -21.57 9.47 -9.05
CA TYR A 9 -21.92 10.88 -8.86
C TYR A 9 -20.69 11.69 -8.46
N VAL A 10 -20.03 11.33 -7.35
CA VAL A 10 -18.90 12.11 -6.81
C VAL A 10 -17.71 12.16 -7.76
N PHE A 11 -17.48 11.11 -8.54
CA PHE A 11 -16.40 11.09 -9.54
C PHE A 11 -16.81 11.58 -10.93
N GLY A 12 -17.98 12.18 -11.13
CA GLY A 12 -18.38 12.74 -12.43
C GLY A 12 -17.48 13.89 -12.89
N ASP A 13 -17.31 14.10 -14.20
CA ASP A 13 -16.30 15.05 -14.76
C ASP A 13 -16.42 16.46 -14.19
N LYS A 14 -17.67 16.94 -14.06
CA LYS A 14 -17.97 18.26 -13.50
C LYS A 14 -17.49 18.41 -12.05
N LEU A 15 -17.58 17.35 -11.25
CA LEU A 15 -17.19 17.39 -9.84
C LEU A 15 -15.71 17.06 -9.66
N LEU A 16 -15.09 16.30 -10.56
CA LEU A 16 -13.64 16.05 -10.48
C LEU A 16 -12.82 17.31 -10.65
N SER A 17 -13.26 18.23 -11.52
CA SER A 17 -12.54 19.49 -11.77
C SER A 17 -12.53 20.43 -10.57
N THR A 18 -13.38 20.20 -9.57
CA THR A 18 -13.42 20.99 -8.33
C THR A 18 -12.60 20.37 -7.20
N ALA A 19 -12.00 19.19 -7.39
CA ALA A 19 -11.30 18.46 -6.34
C ALA A 19 -10.23 19.30 -5.64
N SER A 20 -9.44 20.06 -6.39
CA SER A 20 -8.39 20.96 -5.86
C SER A 20 -8.91 22.13 -5.01
N LEU A 21 -10.21 22.40 -5.02
CA LEU A 21 -10.84 23.42 -4.16
C LEU A 21 -11.01 22.93 -2.71
N PHE A 22 -10.82 21.63 -2.45
CA PHE A 22 -11.04 21.04 -1.14
C PHE A 22 -9.72 20.75 -0.43
N PRO A 23 -9.65 20.97 0.90
CA PRO A 23 -8.45 20.74 1.68
C PRO A 23 -8.20 19.26 1.96
N SER A 24 -9.14 18.36 1.67
CA SER A 24 -8.93 16.93 1.82
C SER A 24 -9.92 16.12 0.99
N TYR A 25 -9.55 14.87 0.71
CA TYR A 25 -10.41 13.91 0.03
C TYR A 25 -11.72 13.63 0.77
N ASP A 26 -11.71 13.48 2.10
CA ASP A 26 -12.94 13.35 2.88
C ASP A 26 -13.85 14.57 2.73
N SER A 27 -13.29 15.78 2.83
CA SER A 27 -14.07 17.02 2.68
C SER A 27 -14.70 17.13 1.29
N TYR A 28 -13.99 16.71 0.25
CA TYR A 28 -14.49 16.64 -1.12
C TYR A 28 -15.69 15.69 -1.23
N VAL A 29 -15.54 14.45 -0.76
CA VAL A 29 -16.60 13.43 -0.86
C VAL A 29 -17.81 13.84 -0.01
N SER A 30 -17.59 14.27 1.23
CA SER A 30 -18.63 14.69 2.17
C SER A 30 -19.41 15.92 1.69
N HIS A 31 -18.79 16.86 0.97
CA HIS A 31 -19.49 18.00 0.39
C HIS A 31 -20.53 17.60 -0.65
N TYR A 32 -20.22 16.58 -1.48
CA TYR A 32 -21.11 16.16 -2.56
C TYR A 32 -22.11 15.07 -2.16
N LEU A 33 -21.79 14.21 -1.20
CA LEU A 33 -22.64 13.08 -0.80
C LEU A 33 -23.33 13.23 0.56
N SER A 34 -22.91 14.17 1.40
CA SER A 34 -23.10 14.24 2.86
C SER A 34 -22.06 13.45 3.67
N PRO A 35 -21.78 13.84 4.93
CA PRO A 35 -20.89 13.09 5.82
C PRO A 35 -21.32 11.64 6.03
N GLU A 36 -22.62 11.37 6.18
CA GLU A 36 -23.15 10.03 6.42
C GLU A 36 -22.98 9.11 5.20
N ALA A 37 -23.15 9.65 4.00
CA ALA A 37 -22.91 8.90 2.77
C ALA A 37 -21.41 8.68 2.51
N SER A 38 -20.55 9.65 2.83
CA SER A 38 -19.09 9.50 2.80
C SER A 38 -18.64 8.38 3.75
N GLU A 39 -19.15 8.39 4.98
CA GLU A 39 -18.87 7.35 5.97
C GLU A 39 -19.35 5.98 5.49
N PHE A 40 -20.57 5.89 4.96
CA PHE A 40 -21.10 4.66 4.38
C PHE A 40 -20.21 4.11 3.26
N LEU A 41 -19.71 4.96 2.36
CA LEU A 41 -18.78 4.53 1.31
C LEU A 41 -17.46 4.03 1.91
N SER A 42 -16.88 4.76 2.87
CA SER A 42 -15.62 4.38 3.51
C SER A 42 -15.69 2.99 4.16
N GLU A 43 -16.85 2.63 4.71
CA GLU A 43 -17.09 1.35 5.37
C GLU A 43 -17.08 0.16 4.40
N LEU A 44 -17.39 0.38 3.11
CA LEU A 44 -17.48 -0.69 2.11
C LEU A 44 -16.11 -1.14 1.56
N TYR A 45 -15.14 -0.23 1.42
CA TYR A 45 -13.89 -0.52 0.72
C TYR A 45 -12.88 -1.33 1.56
N GLY A 46 -13.02 -1.33 2.89
CA GLY A 46 -12.17 -2.07 3.82
C GLY A 46 -10.78 -1.46 4.06
N TYR A 47 -10.50 -0.30 3.46
CA TYR A 47 -9.36 0.57 3.71
C TYR A 47 -9.89 1.96 4.07
N LYS A 48 -10.32 2.10 5.33
CA LYS A 48 -11.00 3.31 5.79
C LYS A 48 -10.04 4.50 5.91
N GLY A 49 -8.76 4.25 6.13
CA GLY A 49 -7.72 5.28 6.23
C GLY A 49 -7.54 6.06 4.93
N ASP A 50 -7.67 5.40 3.78
CA ASP A 50 -7.61 6.05 2.47
C ASP A 50 -8.69 7.16 2.31
N PHE A 51 -9.87 6.97 2.94
CA PHE A 51 -10.96 7.94 2.97
C PHE A 51 -10.80 8.96 4.11
N THR A 52 -10.53 8.46 5.32
CA THR A 52 -10.67 9.25 6.56
C THR A 52 -9.39 9.98 6.97
N GLU A 53 -8.23 9.57 6.47
CA GLU A 53 -7.02 10.34 6.70
C GLU A 53 -6.92 11.48 5.67
N SER A 54 -6.43 12.63 6.13
CA SER A 54 -6.31 13.82 5.30
C SER A 54 -5.34 13.59 4.12
N ASN A 55 -5.89 13.29 2.96
CA ASN A 55 -5.21 13.09 1.67
C ASN A 55 -5.57 14.23 0.73
N ASP A 56 -4.64 14.66 -0.10
CA ASP A 56 -4.95 15.62 -1.15
C ASP A 56 -5.95 15.00 -2.16
N PRO A 57 -7.10 15.65 -2.42
CA PRO A 57 -8.15 15.05 -3.25
C PRO A 57 -7.73 14.87 -4.71
N ALA A 58 -7.05 15.86 -5.30
CA ALA A 58 -6.69 15.85 -6.72
C ALA A 58 -5.71 14.72 -7.04
N THR A 59 -4.68 14.56 -6.23
CA THR A 59 -3.68 13.49 -6.40
C THR A 59 -4.20 12.12 -6.01
N TYR A 60 -5.10 12.01 -5.02
CA TYR A 60 -5.76 10.74 -4.74
C TYR A 60 -6.64 10.29 -5.91
N ILE A 61 -7.35 11.22 -6.57
CA ILE A 61 -8.08 10.95 -7.81
C ILE A 61 -7.12 10.56 -8.95
N GLU A 62 -5.96 11.22 -9.10
CA GLU A 62 -4.93 10.83 -10.08
C GLU A 62 -4.46 9.38 -9.85
N TYR A 63 -4.24 8.98 -8.60
CA TYR A 63 -3.92 7.60 -8.23
C TYR A 63 -5.03 6.62 -8.63
N LEU A 64 -6.29 6.91 -8.28
CA LEU A 64 -7.43 6.06 -8.65
C LEU A 64 -7.53 5.93 -10.19
N LYS A 65 -7.38 7.04 -10.92
CA LYS A 65 -7.37 7.03 -12.38
C LYS A 65 -6.27 6.12 -12.93
N ALA A 66 -5.05 6.23 -12.43
CA ALA A 66 -3.93 5.39 -12.88
C ALA A 66 -4.22 3.90 -12.61
N LEU A 67 -4.61 3.58 -11.38
CA LEU A 67 -4.89 2.21 -10.95
C LEU A 67 -6.00 1.56 -11.80
N PHE A 68 -7.14 2.24 -11.95
CA PHE A 68 -8.32 1.68 -12.62
C PHE A 68 -8.30 1.87 -14.15
N SER A 69 -7.37 2.63 -14.72
CA SER A 69 -7.20 2.71 -16.18
C SER A 69 -6.28 1.62 -16.73
N GLU A 70 -5.22 1.31 -16.00
CA GLU A 70 -4.09 0.52 -16.52
C GLU A 70 -4.02 -0.90 -15.95
N LEU A 71 -4.57 -1.15 -14.76
CA LEU A 71 -4.59 -2.46 -14.11
C LEU A 71 -6.03 -2.97 -13.99
N LEU A 72 -6.17 -4.30 -13.85
CA LEU A 72 -7.40 -5.08 -13.57
C LEU A 72 -8.05 -5.76 -14.78
N ASP A 73 -7.39 -6.80 -15.30
CA ASP A 73 -8.16 -7.92 -15.86
C ASP A 73 -8.04 -9.19 -14.98
N LYS A 74 -6.93 -9.43 -14.25
CA LYS A 74 -6.75 -10.63 -13.41
C LYS A 74 -5.79 -10.38 -12.22
N ASN A 75 -6.26 -10.57 -11.00
CA ASN A 75 -5.42 -10.64 -9.80
C ASN A 75 -4.87 -12.06 -9.64
N GLN A 76 -3.55 -12.24 -9.72
CA GLN A 76 -2.88 -13.51 -9.44
C GLN A 76 -1.85 -13.34 -8.33
N ARG A 77 -1.72 -14.37 -7.49
CA ARG A 77 -0.67 -14.45 -6.46
C ARG A 77 0.25 -15.61 -6.81
N PRO A 78 1.58 -15.49 -6.60
CA PRO A 78 2.48 -16.63 -6.68
C PRO A 78 2.03 -17.73 -5.72
N ARG A 79 2.29 -18.99 -6.09
CA ARG A 79 1.85 -20.15 -5.30
C ARG A 79 2.49 -20.16 -3.91
N ASN A 80 3.75 -19.75 -3.81
CA ASN A 80 4.51 -19.74 -2.56
C ASN A 80 4.52 -18.37 -1.88
N GLY A 81 3.60 -17.47 -2.26
CA GLY A 81 3.50 -16.12 -1.71
C GLY A 81 4.39 -15.09 -2.43
N MET A 82 4.22 -13.82 -2.07
CA MET A 82 4.86 -12.70 -2.77
C MET A 82 6.39 -12.71 -2.69
N SER A 83 6.98 -13.36 -1.67
CA SER A 83 8.44 -13.47 -1.51
C SER A 83 9.11 -14.24 -2.65
N GLU A 84 8.38 -15.12 -3.35
CA GLU A 84 8.89 -15.86 -4.51
C GLU A 84 9.44 -14.91 -5.60
N ILE A 85 8.79 -13.77 -5.80
CA ILE A 85 9.23 -12.73 -6.75
C ILE A 85 10.55 -12.11 -6.28
N ILE A 86 10.69 -11.85 -4.98
CA ILE A 86 11.89 -11.23 -4.39
C ILE A 86 13.08 -12.18 -4.44
N GLU A 87 12.88 -13.45 -4.12
CA GLU A 87 13.91 -14.49 -4.20
C GLU A 87 14.42 -14.65 -5.64
N ALA A 88 13.51 -14.72 -6.62
CA ALA A 88 13.86 -14.77 -8.02
C ALA A 88 14.69 -13.54 -8.46
N LEU A 89 14.30 -12.34 -8.02
CA LEU A 89 15.02 -11.10 -8.31
C LEU A 89 16.43 -11.10 -7.71
N VAL A 90 16.57 -11.48 -6.44
CA VAL A 90 17.87 -11.56 -5.76
C VAL A 90 18.80 -12.56 -6.44
N ASN A 91 18.29 -13.73 -6.81
CA ASN A 91 19.06 -14.76 -7.50
C ASN A 91 19.52 -14.27 -8.88
N SER A 92 18.62 -13.63 -9.63
CA SER A 92 18.94 -13.02 -10.93
C SER A 92 20.03 -11.95 -10.78
N ALA A 93 19.86 -10.99 -9.87
CA ALA A 93 20.82 -9.91 -9.65
C ALA A 93 22.22 -10.45 -9.30
N LYS A 94 22.30 -11.45 -8.42
CA LYS A 94 23.57 -12.11 -8.06
C LYS A 94 24.21 -12.82 -9.26
N ALA A 95 23.42 -13.47 -10.11
CA ALA A 95 23.92 -14.13 -11.32
C ALA A 95 24.54 -13.12 -12.31
N TYR A 96 24.07 -11.87 -12.33
CA TYR A 96 24.66 -10.76 -13.08
C TYR A 96 25.75 -9.99 -12.32
N GLY A 97 26.26 -10.54 -11.21
CA GLY A 97 27.40 -9.99 -10.47
C GLY A 97 27.05 -8.93 -9.42
N ALA A 98 25.76 -8.71 -9.12
CA ALA A 98 25.37 -7.80 -8.04
C ALA A 98 25.84 -8.35 -6.68
N LYS A 99 26.40 -7.46 -5.85
CA LYS A 99 26.78 -7.78 -4.48
C LYS A 99 25.73 -7.22 -3.51
N LEU A 100 25.21 -8.09 -2.65
CA LEU A 100 24.24 -7.71 -1.63
C LEU A 100 24.92 -7.64 -0.27
N PHE A 101 24.81 -6.50 0.39
CA PHE A 101 25.32 -6.27 1.74
C PHE A 101 24.14 -6.15 2.70
N ALA A 102 23.64 -7.29 3.19
CA ALA A 102 22.60 -7.31 4.22
C ALA A 102 23.11 -6.71 5.53
N GLU A 103 22.19 -6.29 6.42
CA GLU A 103 22.51 -5.73 7.75
C GLU A 103 23.40 -4.46 7.72
N ASN A 104 23.50 -3.81 6.56
CA ASN A 104 24.30 -2.61 6.36
C ASN A 104 23.40 -1.40 6.09
N LYS A 105 22.79 -0.88 7.14
CA LYS A 105 21.95 0.33 7.06
C LYS A 105 22.80 1.54 6.68
N VAL A 106 22.45 2.20 5.57
CA VAL A 106 23.04 3.49 5.20
C VAL A 106 22.60 4.55 6.21
N ILE A 107 23.57 5.23 6.80
CA ILE A 107 23.38 6.28 7.82
C ILE A 107 23.62 7.68 7.26
N SER A 108 24.48 7.83 6.24
CA SER A 108 24.66 9.11 5.55
C SER A 108 25.05 8.98 4.08
N ILE A 109 24.75 10.02 3.31
CA ILE A 109 25.13 10.20 1.91
C ILE A 109 25.70 11.62 1.74
N GLU A 110 26.97 11.71 1.37
CA GLU A 110 27.70 12.97 1.16
C GLU A 110 28.12 13.12 -0.30
N LYS A 111 28.24 14.36 -0.80
CA LYS A 111 28.93 14.61 -2.07
C LYS A 111 30.43 14.37 -1.86
N PHE A 112 31.07 13.72 -2.83
CA PHE A 112 32.51 13.54 -2.82
C PHE A 112 33.05 13.48 -4.24
N GLN A 113 33.90 14.45 -4.60
CA GLN A 113 34.41 14.61 -5.96
C GLN A 113 33.25 14.64 -6.98
N ALA A 114 33.33 13.84 -8.05
CA ALA A 114 32.30 13.69 -9.06
C ALA A 114 31.21 12.66 -8.71
N GLY A 115 31.17 12.17 -7.46
CA GLY A 115 30.22 11.15 -7.01
C GLY A 115 29.80 11.34 -5.55
N PHE A 116 29.59 10.22 -4.87
CA PHE A 116 28.97 10.18 -3.55
C PHE A 116 29.72 9.23 -2.63
N THR A 117 29.77 9.59 -1.35
CA THR A 117 30.21 8.68 -0.29
C THR A 117 29.00 8.27 0.55
N LEU A 118 28.72 6.98 0.61
CA LEU A 118 27.70 6.39 1.47
C LEU A 118 28.38 5.76 2.68
N ARG A 119 27.86 6.05 3.87
CA ARG A 119 28.36 5.47 5.12
C ARG A 119 27.32 4.56 5.73
N THR A 120 27.79 3.44 6.28
CA THR A 120 27.06 2.57 7.19
C THR A 120 27.82 2.53 8.52
N ALA A 121 27.36 1.73 9.50
CA ALA A 121 28.14 1.49 10.72
C ALA A 121 29.49 0.79 10.44
N ASN A 122 29.56 -0.02 9.37
CA ASN A 122 30.67 -0.94 9.12
C ASN A 122 31.41 -0.66 7.81
N LEU A 123 30.82 0.11 6.88
CA LEU A 123 31.34 0.31 5.53
C LEU A 123 31.32 1.79 5.16
N THR A 124 32.28 2.18 4.33
CA THR A 124 32.25 3.42 3.57
C THR A 124 32.40 3.06 2.10
N VAL A 125 31.44 3.49 1.29
CA VAL A 125 31.35 3.14 -0.13
C VAL A 125 31.36 4.41 -0.96
N PHE A 126 32.26 4.48 -1.93
CA PHE A 126 32.21 5.49 -2.97
C PHE A 126 31.39 4.98 -4.16
N ALA A 127 30.51 5.81 -4.70
CA ALA A 127 29.72 5.50 -5.87
C ALA A 127 29.58 6.73 -6.78
N GLN A 128 29.75 6.55 -8.09
CA GLN A 128 29.51 7.63 -9.07
C GLN A 128 28.02 7.92 -9.26
N LYS A 129 27.18 6.89 -9.11
CA LYS A 129 25.72 7.01 -9.21
C LYS A 129 25.07 6.34 -8.00
N VAL A 130 24.00 6.92 -7.48
CA VAL A 130 23.28 6.41 -6.30
C VAL A 130 21.80 6.27 -6.60
N VAL A 131 21.27 5.07 -6.40
CA VAL A 131 19.83 4.81 -6.42
C VAL A 131 19.35 4.61 -4.98
N VAL A 132 18.52 5.52 -4.50
CA VAL A 132 17.88 5.42 -3.20
C VAL A 132 16.56 4.67 -3.37
N ALA A 133 16.59 3.37 -3.10
CA ALA A 133 15.44 2.48 -3.17
C ALA A 133 14.81 2.25 -1.77
N THR A 134 14.51 3.32 -1.04
CA THR A 134 13.86 3.24 0.28
C THR A 134 12.67 4.20 0.36
N HIS A 135 11.68 3.82 1.17
CA HIS A 135 10.50 4.66 1.36
C HIS A 135 10.86 5.98 2.09
N PRO A 136 10.10 7.06 1.86
CA PRO A 136 10.41 8.40 2.37
C PRO A 136 10.64 8.47 3.90
N ALA A 137 9.84 7.76 4.69
CA ALA A 137 9.97 7.80 6.15
C ALA A 137 11.28 7.20 6.67
N ALA A 138 11.80 6.14 6.02
CA ALA A 138 13.12 5.61 6.32
C ALA A 138 14.21 6.55 5.79
N PHE A 139 14.02 7.12 4.59
CA PHE A 139 15.00 8.02 4.01
C PHE A 139 15.21 9.29 4.84
N MET A 140 14.16 9.83 5.49
CA MET A 140 14.24 10.95 6.44
C MET A 140 15.22 10.73 7.61
N LYS A 141 15.61 9.48 7.88
CA LYS A 141 16.55 9.13 8.95
C LYS A 141 18.02 9.11 8.47
N VAL A 142 18.24 9.13 7.16
CA VAL A 142 19.57 9.17 6.55
C VAL A 142 20.10 10.60 6.60
N LYS A 143 21.36 10.79 6.98
CA LYS A 143 22.01 12.09 7.15
C LYS A 143 22.91 12.45 5.97
N GLY A 144 23.57 13.60 6.07
CA GLY A 144 24.55 14.06 5.11
C GLY A 144 23.96 14.99 4.07
N GLU A 145 24.84 15.78 3.44
CA GLU A 145 24.50 16.91 2.58
C GLU A 145 23.43 16.53 1.54
N VAL A 146 23.62 15.41 0.85
CA VAL A 146 22.76 14.97 -0.25
C VAL A 146 21.39 14.53 0.25
N SER A 147 21.36 13.76 1.34
CA SER A 147 20.11 13.30 1.94
C SER A 147 19.28 14.48 2.45
N GLU A 148 19.93 15.42 3.14
CA GLU A 148 19.30 16.61 3.70
C GLU A 148 18.81 17.57 2.61
N GLU A 149 19.53 17.70 1.50
CA GLU A 149 19.09 18.46 0.32
C GLU A 149 17.76 17.89 -0.22
N ILE A 150 17.68 16.57 -0.43
CA ILE A 150 16.47 15.89 -0.93
C ILE A 150 15.32 16.04 0.05
N GLN A 151 15.56 15.74 1.33
CA GLN A 151 14.59 15.85 2.42
C GLN A 151 14.08 17.28 2.59
N GLY A 152 14.92 18.27 2.28
CA GLY A 152 14.62 19.68 2.32
C GLY A 152 13.60 20.13 1.27
N THR A 153 13.50 19.43 0.13
CA THR A 153 12.60 19.80 -0.97
C THR A 153 11.13 19.73 -0.57
N SER A 154 10.34 20.69 -1.07
CA SER A 154 8.88 20.71 -0.87
C SER A 154 8.20 19.47 -1.45
N ILE A 155 8.67 18.97 -2.60
CA ILE A 155 8.11 17.80 -3.26
C ILE A 155 8.37 16.51 -2.48
N PHE A 156 9.54 16.34 -1.85
CA PHE A 156 9.75 15.19 -0.96
C PHE A 156 8.87 15.28 0.29
N LYS A 157 8.80 16.46 0.92
CA LYS A 157 7.98 16.72 2.12
C LYS A 157 6.48 16.52 1.88
N SER A 158 6.07 16.63 0.62
CA SER A 158 4.68 16.46 0.20
C SER A 158 4.18 15.02 0.28
N ILE A 159 5.09 14.03 0.36
CA ILE A 159 4.74 12.63 0.45
C ILE A 159 4.32 12.27 1.89
N LYS A 160 3.14 11.70 2.03
CA LYS A 160 2.51 11.23 3.26
C LYS A 160 2.61 9.71 3.36
N LYS A 161 3.03 9.19 4.51
CA LYS A 161 2.95 7.75 4.81
C LYS A 161 1.53 7.36 5.25
N HIS A 162 1.13 6.16 4.88
CA HIS A 162 -0.10 5.51 5.33
C HIS A 162 0.25 4.24 6.09
N GLN A 163 -0.26 4.11 7.30
CA GLN A 163 0.08 3.00 8.19
C GLN A 163 -0.92 1.87 8.01
N ALA A 164 -0.44 0.63 7.97
CA ALA A 164 -1.29 -0.54 7.87
C ALA A 164 -0.91 -1.62 8.89
N PHE A 165 -1.90 -2.42 9.26
CA PHE A 165 -1.74 -3.56 10.15
C PHE A 165 -2.29 -4.80 9.47
N LYS A 166 -1.53 -5.90 9.52
CA LYS A 166 -1.95 -7.22 9.06
C LYS A 166 -1.79 -8.24 10.17
N GLY A 167 -2.76 -9.13 10.26
CA GLY A 167 -2.70 -10.32 11.12
C GLY A 167 -3.09 -11.57 10.35
N ALA A 168 -2.41 -12.67 10.66
CA ALA A 168 -2.79 -13.99 10.20
C ALA A 168 -2.71 -14.99 11.36
N ALA A 169 -3.56 -16.01 11.31
CA ALA A 169 -3.61 -17.05 12.31
C ALA A 169 -3.77 -18.42 11.65
N VAL A 170 -3.07 -19.41 12.18
CA VAL A 170 -3.20 -20.81 11.81
C VAL A 170 -4.13 -21.48 12.81
N TYR A 171 -5.10 -22.23 12.35
CA TYR A 171 -6.00 -23.02 13.19
C TYR A 171 -5.91 -24.49 12.80
N THR A 172 -6.27 -25.38 13.73
CA THR A 172 -6.36 -26.82 13.49
C THR A 172 -7.35 -27.19 12.40
N GLU A 173 -8.38 -26.36 12.19
CA GLU A 173 -9.41 -26.53 11.16
C GLU A 173 -9.98 -25.17 10.74
N ALA A 174 -10.62 -25.13 9.57
CA ALA A 174 -11.31 -23.95 9.04
C ALA A 174 -12.68 -23.71 9.73
N TRP A 175 -12.65 -23.33 11.01
CA TRP A 175 -13.86 -23.16 11.84
C TRP A 175 -14.88 -22.15 11.26
N TRP A 176 -14.43 -21.22 10.41
CA TRP A 176 -15.27 -20.24 9.71
C TRP A 176 -16.11 -20.84 8.56
N GLU A 177 -15.82 -22.05 8.11
CA GLU A 177 -16.61 -22.75 7.08
C GLU A 177 -17.84 -23.45 7.66
N LYS A 178 -17.87 -23.66 8.98
CA LYS A 178 -18.97 -24.36 9.64
C LYS A 178 -20.22 -23.48 9.67
N THR A 179 -21.30 -23.94 9.06
CA THR A 179 -22.64 -23.42 9.35
C THR A 179 -23.13 -24.04 10.65
N ARG A 180 -23.62 -23.23 11.57
CA ARG A 180 -24.34 -23.71 12.75
C ARG A 180 -25.79 -23.27 12.63
N ASN A 181 -26.69 -23.97 13.32
CA ASN A 181 -28.09 -23.52 13.53
C ASN A 181 -28.17 -22.27 14.45
N ASP A 182 -27.08 -21.51 14.58
CA ASP A 182 -27.07 -20.24 15.31
C ASP A 182 -27.44 -19.08 14.37
N SER A 183 -28.09 -18.07 14.95
CA SER A 183 -28.70 -16.95 14.23
C SER A 183 -27.73 -16.09 13.38
N SER A 184 -26.42 -16.31 13.45
CA SER A 184 -25.43 -15.70 12.55
C SER A 184 -25.03 -16.68 11.46
N ASN A 185 -25.71 -16.61 10.32
CA ASN A 185 -25.39 -17.36 9.10
C ASN A 185 -24.05 -16.95 8.43
N ILE A 186 -23.05 -16.48 9.18
CA ILE A 186 -21.76 -16.04 8.61
C ILE A 186 -20.83 -17.25 8.52
N SER A 187 -20.83 -17.87 7.35
CA SER A 187 -19.80 -18.80 6.91
C SER A 187 -18.96 -18.15 5.81
N LEU A 188 -17.64 -18.30 5.87
CA LEU A 188 -16.74 -17.80 4.83
C LEU A 188 -16.19 -18.94 3.99
N LYS A 189 -16.26 -18.80 2.67
CA LYS A 189 -15.58 -19.69 1.73
C LYS A 189 -14.10 -19.31 1.60
N PRO A 190 -13.22 -20.23 1.14
CA PRO A 190 -11.90 -19.87 0.67
C PRO A 190 -11.96 -18.70 -0.30
N ARG A 191 -11.12 -17.69 -0.09
CA ARG A 191 -11.13 -16.52 -0.96
C ARG A 191 -11.98 -15.39 -0.37
N GLN A 192 -13.14 -15.76 0.19
CA GLN A 192 -14.23 -14.83 0.52
C GLN A 192 -13.80 -13.71 1.47
N LYS A 193 -13.76 -12.48 0.94
CA LYS A 193 -13.54 -11.27 1.72
C LYS A 193 -14.70 -11.01 2.69
N PHE A 194 -14.38 -10.71 3.94
CA PHE A 194 -15.30 -10.17 4.94
C PHE A 194 -14.78 -8.82 5.45
N VAL A 195 -15.60 -7.78 5.39
CA VAL A 195 -15.22 -6.42 5.82
C VAL A 195 -15.99 -6.02 7.06
N SER A 196 -15.28 -5.49 8.06
CA SER A 196 -15.87 -4.99 9.30
C SER A 196 -14.97 -3.95 9.97
N ASN A 197 -15.34 -2.66 9.90
CA ASN A 197 -14.54 -1.61 10.52
C ASN A 197 -15.01 -1.22 11.94
N SER A 198 -16.25 -1.55 12.34
CA SER A 198 -16.83 -1.16 13.64
C SER A 198 -16.09 -1.69 14.89
N ASN A 199 -15.26 -2.71 14.75
CA ASN A 199 -14.36 -3.20 15.80
C ASN A 199 -12.89 -3.18 15.36
N CYS A 200 -12.55 -2.39 14.34
CA CYS A 200 -11.24 -2.34 13.73
C CYS A 200 -10.73 -3.71 13.24
N MET A 201 -11.59 -4.62 12.80
CA MET A 201 -11.11 -5.87 12.19
C MET A 201 -10.65 -5.66 10.73
N GLY A 202 -11.21 -4.65 10.07
CA GLY A 202 -10.94 -4.34 8.67
C GLY A 202 -11.37 -5.49 7.78
N THR A 203 -10.45 -5.98 6.95
CA THR A 203 -10.67 -7.13 6.07
C THR A 203 -10.18 -8.44 6.69
N THR A 204 -11.04 -9.44 6.69
CA THR A 204 -10.74 -10.85 6.99
C THR A 204 -10.88 -11.68 5.71
N LEU A 205 -9.97 -12.64 5.49
CA LEU A 205 -9.91 -13.42 4.24
C LEU A 205 -9.33 -14.82 4.48
N PRO A 206 -10.12 -15.90 4.31
CA PRO A 206 -9.61 -17.25 4.40
C PRO A 206 -8.68 -17.63 3.25
N TYR A 207 -7.55 -18.27 3.57
CA TYR A 207 -6.71 -18.90 2.55
C TYR A 207 -7.32 -20.23 2.12
N GLY A 208 -7.15 -20.56 0.83
CA GLY A 208 -7.67 -21.81 0.27
C GLY A 208 -6.79 -23.04 0.46
N GLY A 209 -5.54 -22.86 0.91
CA GLY A 209 -4.66 -23.97 1.24
C GLY A 209 -5.10 -24.68 2.53
N ARG A 210 -4.72 -25.96 2.64
CA ARG A 210 -4.84 -26.75 3.86
C ARG A 210 -3.51 -27.40 4.20
N GLY A 211 -3.20 -27.47 5.48
CA GLY A 211 -2.11 -28.27 6.00
C GLY A 211 -2.38 -29.77 5.90
N PRO A 212 -1.36 -30.62 6.12
CA PRO A 212 -1.47 -32.07 5.99
C PRO A 212 -2.50 -32.70 6.94
N ASN A 213 -2.81 -32.04 8.06
CA ASN A 213 -3.78 -32.53 9.04
C ASN A 213 -5.10 -31.71 9.04
N GLY A 214 -5.32 -30.89 8.01
CA GLY A 214 -6.49 -30.03 7.89
C GLY A 214 -6.32 -28.61 8.44
N GLU A 215 -5.09 -28.24 8.84
CA GLU A 215 -4.80 -26.90 9.34
C GLU A 215 -5.19 -25.84 8.29
N ALA A 216 -5.72 -24.72 8.75
CA ALA A 216 -6.21 -23.66 7.88
C ALA A 216 -5.70 -22.30 8.33
N VAL A 217 -5.38 -21.44 7.36
CA VAL A 217 -4.90 -20.08 7.61
C VAL A 217 -6.02 -19.08 7.36
N LEU A 218 -6.22 -18.20 8.33
CA LEU A 218 -7.08 -17.04 8.20
C LEU A 218 -6.22 -15.79 8.14
N HIS A 219 -6.36 -14.97 7.10
CA HIS A 219 -5.98 -13.57 7.20
C HIS A 219 -7.00 -12.92 8.13
N THR A 220 -6.62 -12.72 9.39
CA THR A 220 -7.60 -12.38 10.43
C THR A 220 -7.99 -10.93 10.36
N MET A 221 -7.04 -10.06 10.05
CA MET A 221 -7.27 -8.63 10.04
C MET A 221 -6.35 -7.92 9.05
N TYR A 222 -6.90 -6.99 8.28
CA TYR A 222 -6.15 -6.09 7.42
C TYR A 222 -6.84 -4.74 7.37
N MET A 223 -6.13 -3.71 7.81
CA MET A 223 -6.67 -2.37 7.90
C MET A 223 -5.57 -1.32 7.85
N ASP A 224 -6.00 -0.09 7.75
CA ASP A 224 -5.22 1.12 7.70
C ASP A 224 -5.75 2.18 8.68
N GLY A 225 -5.16 3.38 8.64
CA GLY A 225 -5.62 4.54 9.38
C GLY A 225 -5.67 4.37 10.90
N ALA A 226 -6.74 4.87 11.53
CA ALA A 226 -6.88 4.84 12.99
C ALA A 226 -6.92 3.42 13.57
N CYS A 227 -7.52 2.48 12.84
CA CYS A 227 -7.59 1.09 13.28
C CYS A 227 -6.22 0.41 13.24
N SER A 228 -5.40 0.67 12.23
CA SER A 228 -4.05 0.09 12.17
C SER A 228 -3.16 0.60 13.31
N ARG A 229 -3.28 1.89 13.67
CA ARG A 229 -2.62 2.47 14.85
C ARG A 229 -3.06 1.80 16.14
N LYS A 230 -4.37 1.63 16.36
CA LYS A 230 -4.91 0.97 17.54
C LYS A 230 -4.30 -0.43 17.74
N TRP A 231 -4.28 -1.25 16.69
CA TRP A 231 -3.67 -2.59 16.78
C TRP A 231 -2.15 -2.55 16.89
N GLY A 232 -1.50 -1.58 16.23
CA GLY A 232 -0.07 -1.33 16.39
C GLY A 232 0.30 -1.01 17.84
N ASP A 233 -0.51 -0.21 18.53
CA ASP A 233 -0.30 0.14 19.94
C ASP A 233 -0.50 -1.07 20.85
N ILE A 234 -1.51 -1.92 20.60
CA ILE A 234 -1.68 -3.19 21.33
C ILE A 234 -0.49 -4.13 21.08
N LEU A 235 -0.02 -4.24 19.83
CA LEU A 235 1.11 -5.09 19.46
C LEU A 235 2.41 -4.66 20.16
N ARG A 236 2.60 -3.35 20.40
CA ARG A 236 3.73 -2.82 21.16
C ARG A 236 3.68 -3.18 22.65
N ILE A 237 2.50 -3.47 23.20
CA ILE A 237 2.36 -3.99 24.57
C ILE A 237 2.78 -5.45 24.58
N SER A 238 2.06 -6.31 23.84
CA SER A 238 2.49 -7.69 23.59
C SER A 238 1.69 -8.37 22.47
N LYS A 239 2.30 -9.36 21.82
CA LYS A 239 1.60 -10.28 20.91
C LYS A 239 0.40 -10.96 21.60
N SER A 240 0.55 -11.33 22.87
CA SER A 240 -0.50 -12.04 23.61
C SER A 240 -1.76 -11.18 23.84
N ASP A 241 -1.61 -9.85 23.91
CA ASP A 241 -2.74 -8.93 24.05
C ASP A 241 -3.49 -8.82 22.72
N VAL A 242 -2.76 -8.79 21.60
CA VAL A 242 -3.36 -8.88 20.26
C VAL A 242 -4.15 -10.18 20.10
N ASP A 243 -3.58 -11.32 20.51
CA ASP A 243 -4.25 -12.62 20.43
C ASP A 243 -5.57 -12.64 21.21
N ARG A 244 -5.59 -12.11 22.44
CA ARG A 244 -6.82 -12.05 23.26
C ARG A 244 -7.87 -11.10 22.67
N GLU A 245 -7.47 -9.91 22.23
CA GLU A 245 -8.41 -8.94 21.62
C GLU A 245 -8.93 -9.41 20.27
N LEU A 246 -8.09 -10.08 19.47
CA LEU A 246 -8.50 -10.68 18.21
C LEU A 246 -9.54 -11.78 18.44
N LYS A 247 -9.32 -12.66 19.42
CA LYS A 247 -10.31 -13.70 19.76
C LYS A 247 -11.66 -13.07 20.13
N ARG A 248 -11.68 -12.07 21.01
CA ARG A 248 -12.92 -11.33 21.37
C ARG A 248 -13.60 -10.72 20.14
N THR A 249 -12.82 -10.12 19.25
CA THR A 249 -13.25 -9.48 18.01
C THR A 249 -13.90 -10.50 17.05
N LEU A 250 -13.28 -11.66 16.85
CA LEU A 250 -13.81 -12.74 16.01
C LEU A 250 -15.04 -13.39 16.65
N GLU A 251 -15.02 -13.68 17.95
CA GLU A 251 -16.19 -14.26 18.64
C GLU A 251 -17.41 -13.32 18.56
N TYR A 252 -17.20 -12.01 18.70
CA TYR A 252 -18.27 -11.02 18.53
C TYR A 252 -18.82 -10.99 17.11
N LYS A 253 -17.96 -11.00 16.09
CA LYS A 253 -18.38 -10.87 14.68
C LYS A 253 -19.03 -12.12 14.12
N PHE A 254 -18.48 -13.28 14.42
CA PHE A 254 -19.00 -14.58 13.97
C PHE A 254 -20.04 -15.18 14.93
N ARG A 255 -20.33 -14.47 16.03
CA ARG A 255 -21.26 -14.84 17.13
C ARG A 255 -21.13 -16.30 17.57
N ARG A 256 -19.89 -16.78 17.67
CA ARG A 256 -19.56 -18.15 18.06
C ARG A 256 -18.27 -18.19 18.84
N LYS A 257 -18.04 -19.30 19.54
CA LYS A 257 -16.72 -19.58 20.12
C LYS A 257 -15.70 -19.89 19.03
N VAL A 258 -14.57 -19.19 19.11
CA VAL A 258 -13.45 -19.34 18.19
C VAL A 258 -12.39 -20.19 18.88
N PRO A 259 -11.89 -21.27 18.26
CA PRO A 259 -10.83 -22.08 18.85
C PRO A 259 -9.55 -21.25 19.02
N ASP A 260 -8.68 -21.66 19.94
CA ASP A 260 -7.36 -21.03 20.03
C ASP A 260 -6.54 -21.35 18.77
N PRO A 261 -5.84 -20.35 18.20
CA PRO A 261 -4.97 -20.58 17.06
C PRO A 261 -3.75 -21.40 17.47
N LEU A 262 -3.24 -22.19 16.53
CA LEU A 262 -1.96 -22.88 16.65
C LEU A 262 -0.79 -21.89 16.66
N ASP A 263 -0.90 -20.85 15.82
CA ASP A 263 0.08 -19.77 15.76
C ASP A 263 -0.57 -18.50 15.19
N THR A 264 0.02 -17.35 15.49
CA THR A 264 -0.39 -16.05 14.94
C THR A 264 0.82 -15.19 14.59
N VAL A 265 0.69 -14.42 13.52
CA VAL A 265 1.70 -13.44 13.09
C VAL A 265 1.03 -12.10 12.84
N TYR A 266 1.71 -11.04 13.25
CA TYR A 266 1.24 -9.66 13.12
C TYR A 266 2.33 -8.79 12.55
N GLN A 267 1.97 -7.88 11.66
CA GLN A 267 2.86 -6.88 11.11
C GLN A 267 2.18 -5.52 11.15
N TYR A 268 2.83 -4.58 11.83
CA TYR A 268 2.47 -3.17 11.80
C TYR A 268 3.51 -2.39 10.99
N TRP A 269 3.05 -1.72 9.94
CA TRP A 269 3.89 -0.87 9.09
C TRP A 269 3.80 0.58 9.56
N ASP A 270 4.48 0.89 10.67
CA ASP A 270 4.40 2.20 11.33
C ASP A 270 5.12 3.32 10.56
N GLU A 271 6.17 2.96 9.81
CA GLU A 271 6.89 3.85 8.90
C GLU A 271 6.17 4.07 7.56
N GLY A 272 5.09 3.34 7.29
CA GLY A 272 4.28 3.44 6.08
C GLY A 272 4.23 2.12 5.31
N ALA A 273 3.02 1.62 5.06
CA ALA A 273 2.76 0.51 4.15
C ALA A 273 2.63 0.97 2.70
N TRP A 274 2.04 2.16 2.49
CA TRP A 274 1.98 2.86 1.21
C TRP A 274 2.02 4.37 1.46
N HIS A 275 1.95 5.15 0.39
CA HIS A 275 2.13 6.60 0.45
C HIS A 275 1.11 7.32 -0.43
N PHE A 276 0.65 8.48 0.02
CA PHE A 276 -0.15 9.42 -0.77
C PHE A 276 0.40 10.83 -0.61
N GLN A 277 -0.31 11.82 -1.11
CA GLN A 277 0.08 13.21 -1.06
C GLN A 277 -0.57 13.90 0.15
N LYS A 278 0.20 14.73 0.85
CA LYS A 278 -0.32 15.64 1.87
C LYS A 278 -1.12 16.76 1.20
N PRO A 279 -2.26 17.18 1.78
CA PRO A 279 -2.93 18.39 1.35
C PRO A 279 -2.06 19.64 1.45
N GLY A 280 -2.40 20.64 0.63
CA GLY A 280 -1.73 21.94 0.62
C GLY A 280 -0.42 21.97 -0.17
N TYR A 281 -0.01 20.84 -0.75
CA TYR A 281 1.09 20.78 -1.70
C TYR A 281 0.55 20.74 -3.13
N ASN A 282 0.96 21.68 -3.96
CA ASN A 282 0.53 21.77 -5.36
C ASN A 282 1.45 20.97 -6.29
N TYR A 283 1.50 19.65 -6.08
CA TYR A 283 2.25 18.71 -6.94
C TYR A 283 1.35 17.54 -7.33
N SER A 284 1.26 17.26 -8.63
CA SER A 284 0.71 16.01 -9.16
C SER A 284 1.63 14.82 -8.86
N LEU A 285 1.08 13.60 -8.87
CA LEU A 285 1.86 12.38 -8.74
C LEU A 285 2.83 12.21 -9.92
N THR A 286 2.44 12.68 -11.11
CA THR A 286 3.30 12.74 -12.29
C THR A 286 4.50 13.67 -12.09
N GLU A 287 4.31 14.85 -11.50
CA GLU A 287 5.43 15.76 -11.15
C GLU A 287 6.37 15.13 -10.13
N VAL A 288 5.83 14.49 -9.07
CA VAL A 288 6.64 13.74 -8.10
C VAL A 288 7.44 12.64 -8.80
N SER A 289 6.79 11.90 -9.71
CA SER A 289 7.46 10.81 -10.44
C SER A 289 8.54 11.31 -11.38
N ASN A 290 8.36 12.47 -12.03
CA ASN A 290 9.39 13.07 -12.89
C ASN A 290 10.57 13.61 -12.09
N TRP A 291 10.31 14.29 -10.98
CA TRP A 291 11.34 14.79 -10.08
C TRP A 291 12.21 13.66 -9.52
N ALA A 292 11.60 12.55 -9.10
CA ALA A 292 12.31 11.42 -8.51
C ALA A 292 13.33 10.74 -9.46
N LYS A 293 13.13 10.88 -10.79
CA LYS A 293 14.07 10.35 -11.80
C LYS A 293 15.43 11.02 -11.72
N ARG A 294 15.50 12.27 -11.27
CA ARG A 294 16.74 13.03 -11.09
C ARG A 294 16.44 14.28 -10.26
N PRO A 295 16.41 14.18 -8.92
CA PRO A 295 15.96 15.27 -8.05
C PRO A 295 16.74 16.57 -8.23
N PHE A 296 18.02 16.46 -8.61
CA PHE A 296 18.90 17.59 -8.89
C PHE A 296 19.53 17.44 -10.27
N PRO A 297 19.30 18.38 -11.20
CA PRO A 297 19.97 18.40 -12.49
C PRO A 297 21.49 18.34 -12.33
N GLY A 298 22.14 17.49 -13.14
CA GLY A 298 23.60 17.30 -13.10
C GLY A 298 24.11 16.40 -11.97
N GLN A 299 23.28 15.97 -11.03
CA GLN A 299 23.65 14.96 -10.03
C GLN A 299 23.15 13.58 -10.46
N GLU A 300 23.98 12.55 -10.27
CA GLU A 300 23.65 11.15 -10.57
C GLU A 300 23.02 10.44 -9.36
N ILE A 301 21.98 11.06 -8.80
CA ILE A 301 21.18 10.50 -7.72
C ILE A 301 19.72 10.33 -8.15
N PHE A 302 19.14 9.18 -7.78
CA PHE A 302 17.83 8.73 -8.23
C PHE A 302 17.02 8.25 -7.03
N LEU A 303 15.72 8.54 -6.99
CA LEU A 303 14.81 8.01 -5.97
C LEU A 303 13.86 7.02 -6.65
N VAL A 304 13.80 5.79 -6.13
CA VAL A 304 12.94 4.75 -6.71
C VAL A 304 12.09 4.06 -5.65
N GLY A 305 10.88 3.68 -6.04
CA GLY A 305 9.90 3.03 -5.18
C GLY A 305 8.48 3.48 -5.52
N ASP A 306 7.49 2.75 -5.00
CA ASP A 306 6.07 3.05 -5.23
C ASP A 306 5.71 4.48 -4.75
N ALA A 307 6.33 4.93 -3.65
CA ALA A 307 6.15 6.26 -3.07
C ALA A 307 6.53 7.41 -4.01
N TYR A 308 7.29 7.14 -5.08
CA TYR A 308 7.74 8.11 -6.06
C TYR A 308 7.13 7.87 -7.44
N ASN A 309 6.00 7.16 -7.50
CA ASN A 309 5.29 6.85 -8.74
C ASN A 309 3.78 7.17 -8.62
N THR A 310 3.06 7.09 -9.73
CA THR A 310 1.59 7.22 -9.79
C THR A 310 0.89 5.96 -9.25
N PHE A 311 1.49 4.77 -9.41
CA PHE A 311 0.98 3.48 -8.94
C PHE A 311 1.38 3.18 -7.48
N ARG A 312 1.03 4.09 -6.57
CA ARG A 312 1.41 3.98 -5.15
C ARG A 312 0.75 2.80 -4.46
N GLY A 313 1.46 2.16 -3.53
CA GLY A 313 0.96 0.98 -2.82
C GLY A 313 0.97 -0.33 -3.63
N TRP A 314 1.46 -0.29 -4.88
CA TRP A 314 1.57 -1.47 -5.74
C TRP A 314 3.02 -1.72 -6.15
N THR A 315 3.39 -3.01 -6.26
CA THR A 315 4.72 -3.43 -6.76
C THR A 315 4.99 -2.86 -8.15
N GLU A 316 3.96 -2.73 -8.98
CA GLU A 316 4.06 -2.13 -10.32
C GLU A 316 4.63 -0.70 -10.26
N GLY A 317 4.22 0.12 -9.29
CA GLY A 317 4.76 1.47 -9.12
C GLY A 317 6.24 1.48 -8.79
N ALA A 318 6.72 0.51 -7.99
CA ALA A 318 8.13 0.37 -7.70
C ALA A 318 8.94 -0.05 -8.95
N ILE A 319 8.41 -0.97 -9.76
CA ILE A 319 9.02 -1.42 -11.02
C ILE A 319 9.10 -0.26 -12.03
N LEU A 320 7.98 0.44 -12.25
CA LEU A 320 7.92 1.60 -13.15
C LEU A 320 8.86 2.73 -12.70
N SER A 321 8.93 2.99 -11.39
CA SER A 321 9.86 3.95 -10.82
C SER A 321 11.33 3.57 -11.07
N ALA A 322 11.68 2.29 -10.86
CA ALA A 322 13.01 1.78 -11.16
C ALA A 322 13.36 1.89 -12.66
N ASN A 323 12.42 1.53 -13.54
CA ASN A 323 12.60 1.66 -14.99
C ASN A 323 12.82 3.10 -15.44
N ASN A 324 12.11 4.06 -14.84
CA ASN A 324 12.33 5.48 -15.11
C ASN A 324 13.77 5.90 -14.74
N ALA A 325 14.29 5.46 -13.59
CA ALA A 325 15.67 5.74 -13.19
C ALA A 325 16.70 5.05 -14.09
N LEU A 326 16.46 3.81 -14.50
CA LEU A 326 17.31 3.09 -15.45
C LEU A 326 17.40 3.82 -16.80
N PHE A 327 16.27 4.30 -17.32
CA PHE A 327 16.25 5.08 -18.55
C PHE A 327 16.96 6.43 -18.39
N GLU A 328 16.69 7.15 -17.30
CA GLU A 328 17.23 8.49 -17.07
C GLU A 328 18.73 8.50 -16.73
N GLY A 329 19.20 7.51 -15.96
CA GLY A 329 20.58 7.41 -15.51
C GLY A 329 21.47 6.59 -16.44
N TRP A 330 20.94 5.57 -17.11
CA TRP A 330 21.74 4.60 -17.87
C TRP A 330 21.28 4.44 -19.32
N ARG A 331 20.22 5.14 -19.76
CA ARG A 331 19.63 5.00 -21.10
C ARG A 331 19.25 3.56 -21.44
N VAL A 332 18.97 2.74 -20.42
CA VAL A 332 18.46 1.38 -20.58
C VAL A 332 16.97 1.47 -20.84
N GLN A 333 16.53 1.05 -22.03
CA GLN A 333 15.12 0.83 -22.33
C GLN A 333 14.82 -0.67 -22.13
N GLU A 334 13.79 -1.00 -21.35
CA GLU A 334 13.26 -2.36 -21.39
C GLU A 334 12.67 -2.63 -22.78
N GLY A 335 12.97 -3.81 -23.34
CA GLY A 335 12.42 -4.29 -24.61
C GLY A 335 10.91 -4.60 -24.58
N ARG A 336 10.25 -4.37 -23.45
CA ARG A 336 8.79 -4.27 -23.37
C ARG A 336 8.47 -2.86 -22.91
N SER A 337 7.95 -2.05 -23.83
CA SER A 337 6.97 -1.09 -23.38
C SER A 337 5.91 -1.91 -22.63
N LEU A 338 5.73 -1.66 -21.34
CA LEU A 338 4.38 -1.77 -20.81
C LEU A 338 3.58 -0.85 -21.73
N GLN A 339 2.94 -1.42 -22.74
CA GLN A 339 1.94 -0.72 -23.51
C GLN A 339 0.92 -0.32 -22.46
N ARG A 340 1.03 0.92 -21.96
CA ARG A 340 -0.02 1.53 -21.15
C ARG A 340 -1.27 1.30 -21.97
N ARG A 341 -2.20 0.54 -21.40
CA ARG A 341 -3.53 0.50 -21.99
C ARG A 341 -4.01 1.94 -21.90
N THR A 342 -4.14 2.61 -23.03
CA THR A 342 -4.87 3.86 -23.12
C THR A 342 -6.33 3.50 -22.88
N GLY A 343 -6.71 3.38 -21.60
CA GLY A 343 -8.11 3.32 -21.22
C GLY A 343 -8.67 4.72 -21.33
N ASP A 344 -9.77 4.90 -22.05
CA ASP A 344 -10.52 6.16 -22.05
C ASP A 344 -10.94 6.53 -20.62
N ASP A 345 -11.07 7.83 -20.33
CA ASP A 345 -11.49 8.39 -19.03
C ASP A 345 -12.83 7.81 -18.50
N VAL A 346 -13.66 7.23 -19.39
CA VAL A 346 -14.92 6.55 -19.01
C VAL A 346 -14.67 5.16 -18.41
N SER A 347 -13.56 4.51 -18.77
CA SER A 347 -13.25 3.12 -18.42
C SER A 347 -12.88 2.92 -16.95
N TRP A 348 -12.19 3.88 -16.32
CA TRP A 348 -11.72 3.74 -14.94
C TRP A 348 -12.84 3.91 -13.93
N ARG A 349 -13.80 4.81 -14.18
CA ARG A 349 -15.00 4.96 -13.32
C ARG A 349 -15.81 3.67 -13.30
N LYS A 350 -16.04 3.09 -14.48
CA LYS A 350 -16.75 1.81 -14.59
C LYS A 350 -16.00 0.69 -13.85
N ARG A 351 -14.67 0.65 -13.93
CA ARG A 351 -13.84 -0.33 -13.20
C ARG A 351 -13.77 -0.09 -11.70
N LEU A 352 -13.79 1.15 -11.23
CA LEU A 352 -13.95 1.47 -9.80
C LEU A 352 -15.29 0.93 -9.27
N LEU A 353 -16.36 1.07 -10.05
CA LEU A 353 -17.70 0.57 -9.73
C LEU A 353 -17.78 -0.96 -9.81
N ASP A 354 -17.07 -1.59 -10.75
CA ASP A 354 -17.04 -3.05 -10.84
C ASP A 354 -16.11 -3.66 -9.76
N TYR A 355 -15.06 -2.97 -9.33
CA TYR A 355 -14.25 -3.36 -8.18
C TYR A 355 -15.06 -3.31 -6.88
N SER A 356 -15.97 -2.34 -6.73
CA SER A 356 -16.92 -2.31 -5.60
C SER A 356 -17.82 -3.57 -5.57
N LYS A 357 -18.09 -4.19 -6.74
CA LYS A 357 -18.78 -5.49 -6.87
C LYS A 357 -17.83 -6.68 -6.67
N ASP A 358 -16.59 -6.60 -7.15
CA ASP A 358 -15.58 -7.66 -7.06
C ASP A 358 -15.03 -7.83 -5.63
N LEU A 359 -15.14 -6.77 -4.81
CA LEU A 359 -14.94 -6.81 -3.36
C LEU A 359 -15.93 -7.75 -2.63
N ALA A 360 -16.99 -8.23 -3.30
CA ALA A 360 -17.90 -9.26 -2.81
C ALA A 360 -17.62 -10.68 -3.36
N SER A 361 -16.68 -10.84 -4.30
CA SER A 361 -16.48 -12.10 -5.06
C SER A 361 -15.03 -12.47 -5.34
N HIS A 362 -14.14 -12.26 -4.37
CA HIS A 362 -12.86 -12.96 -4.29
C HIS A 362 -12.86 -13.92 -3.12
#